data_AF-A0A2E8ATW7-F1
#
_entry.id   AF-A0A2E8ATW7-F1
#
_cell.length_a   1.000
_cell.length_b   1.000
_cell.length_c   1.000
_cell.angle_alpha   90.00
_cell.angle_beta   90.00
_cell.angle_gamma   90.00
#
_symmetry.space_group_name_H-M   'P 1'
#
loop_
_entity.id
_entity.type
_entity.pdbx_description
1 polymer ?
#
loop_
_entity_poly.entity_id
_entity_poly.type
_entity_poly.pdbx_seq_one_letter_code
_entity_poly.pdbx_strand_id
1 'polypeptide(L)'
;MKCLLPVVRIRKLNQAEHIKYIMMKGTKKLFHVLALGGLVMAVACAAGKDSASSSTPRPLAELPVLSAPNPAAVELGKMLFFDNRISGDVDISCAQCHQPGKGWTDGEALSTGYPGTRYFRNTPTIINAVFADYLY
;
A
#
# COMPACT_ATOMS: atom_id res chain seq x y z
N MET A 1 40.62 75.14 -10.06
CA MET A 1 40.82 75.61 -8.67
C MET A 1 39.96 74.76 -7.75
N LYS A 2 40.47 74.50 -6.54
CA LYS A 2 39.94 73.64 -5.46
C LYS A 2 38.51 74.00 -5.05
N CYS A 3 37.79 73.00 -4.51
CA CYS A 3 37.04 73.03 -3.23
C CYS A 3 36.43 71.62 -3.01
N LEU A 4 37.02 70.70 -2.23
CA LEU A 4 37.04 70.56 -0.76
C LEU A 4 35.65 70.37 -0.08
N LEU A 5 35.32 69.08 0.16
CA LEU A 5 34.71 68.46 1.37
C LEU A 5 33.23 68.80 1.71
N PRO A 6 32.47 67.91 2.42
CA PRO A 6 32.93 66.92 3.38
C PRO A 6 32.46 65.47 3.19
N VAL A 7 33.40 64.58 3.46
CA VAL A 7 33.24 63.14 3.63
C VAL A 7 32.49 62.89 4.93
N VAL A 8 31.19 62.57 4.84
CA VAL A 8 30.44 61.96 5.94
C VAL A 8 30.96 60.54 6.11
N ARG A 9 31.64 60.32 7.23
CA ARG A 9 32.25 59.05 7.63
C ARG A 9 31.16 58.01 7.87
N ILE A 10 30.75 57.29 6.82
CA ILE A 10 29.93 56.09 6.97
C ILE A 10 30.77 55.12 7.80
N ARG A 11 30.38 54.89 9.06
CA ARG A 11 30.91 53.79 9.87
C ARG A 11 30.61 52.51 9.09
N LYS A 12 31.62 51.93 8.43
CA LYS A 12 31.54 50.57 7.90
C LYS A 12 31.20 49.67 9.08
N LEU A 13 29.94 49.25 9.16
CA LEU A 13 29.56 48.13 10.01
C LEU A 13 30.35 46.93 9.50
N ASN A 14 31.02 46.23 10.41
CA ASN A 14 31.77 45.04 10.04
C ASN A 14 30.78 43.94 9.58
N GLN A 15 31.30 42.97 8.82
CA GLN A 15 30.51 41.88 8.23
C GLN A 15 29.73 41.08 9.29
N ALA A 16 30.21 41.04 10.54
CA ALA A 16 29.56 40.35 11.65
C ALA A 16 28.27 41.04 12.13
N GLU A 17 28.22 42.37 12.16
CA GLU A 17 27.01 43.11 12.55
C GLU A 17 25.92 43.06 11.46
N HIS A 18 26.31 42.97 10.18
CA HIS A 18 25.37 42.72 9.07
C HIS A 18 24.75 41.32 9.13
N ILE A 19 25.53 40.29 9.47
CA ILE A 19 25.03 38.92 9.63
C ILE A 19 24.05 38.85 10.81
N LYS A 20 24.35 39.47 11.96
CA LYS A 20 23.43 39.53 13.11
C LYS A 20 22.08 40.17 12.77
N TYR A 21 22.09 41.26 12.00
CA TYR A 21 20.86 41.95 11.57
C TYR A 21 19.99 41.08 10.64
N ILE A 22 20.61 40.37 9.68
CA ILE A 22 19.91 39.45 8.77
C ILE A 22 19.34 38.25 9.55
N MET A 23 20.08 37.69 10.50
CA MET A 23 19.64 36.57 11.34
C MET A 23 18.51 36.97 12.29
N MET A 24 18.56 38.14 12.92
CA MET A 24 17.48 38.65 13.80
C MET A 24 16.20 39.03 13.06
N LYS A 25 16.29 39.52 11.81
CA LYS A 25 15.10 39.82 10.99
C LYS A 25 14.48 38.58 10.35
N GLY A 26 15.30 37.60 9.96
CA GLY A 26 14.84 36.32 9.40
C GLY A 26 14.08 35.47 10.43
N THR A 27 14.61 35.40 11.66
CA THR A 27 13.99 34.64 12.76
C THR A 27 12.61 35.17 13.15
N LYS A 28 12.41 36.49 13.22
CA LYS A 28 11.09 37.08 13.55
C LYS A 28 10.00 36.82 12.50
N LYS A 29 10.35 36.81 11.21
CA LYS A 29 9.42 36.44 10.12
C LYS A 29 9.12 34.94 10.13
N LEU A 30 10.12 34.11 10.39
CA LEU A 30 9.96 32.66 10.51
C LEU A 30 9.05 32.28 11.70
N PHE A 31 9.19 32.94 12.85
CA PHE A 31 8.33 32.73 14.01
C PHE A 31 6.86 33.12 13.74
N HIS A 32 6.59 34.21 13.03
CA HIS A 32 5.22 34.60 12.68
C HIS A 32 4.57 33.64 11.67
N VAL A 33 5.33 33.17 10.68
CA VAL A 33 4.83 32.19 9.68
C VAL A 33 4.58 30.82 10.32
N LEU A 34 5.45 30.37 11.23
CA LEU A 34 5.24 29.14 11.98
C LEU A 34 4.08 29.24 12.98
N ALA A 35 3.88 30.39 13.62
CA ALA A 35 2.75 30.61 14.53
C ALA A 35 1.40 30.67 13.80
N LEU A 36 1.32 31.35 12.64
CA LEU A 36 0.11 31.35 11.82
C LEU A 36 -0.15 29.98 11.18
N GLY A 37 0.88 29.33 10.64
CA GLY A 37 0.77 27.98 10.06
C GLY A 37 0.35 26.92 11.08
N GLY A 38 0.86 27.01 12.31
CA GLY A 38 0.46 26.15 13.42
C GLY A 38 -1.00 26.33 13.83
N LEU A 39 -1.49 27.57 13.85
CA LEU A 39 -2.90 27.86 14.15
C LEU A 39 -3.86 27.33 13.07
N VAL A 40 -3.50 27.47 11.79
CA VAL A 40 -4.32 26.95 10.67
C VAL A 40 -4.38 25.42 10.69
N MET A 41 -3.27 24.75 11.01
CA MET A 41 -3.24 23.28 11.08
C MET A 41 -4.02 22.73 12.29
N ALA A 42 -4.00 23.42 13.43
CA ALA A 42 -4.76 23.03 14.62
C ALA A 42 -6.29 23.11 14.40
N VAL A 43 -6.77 24.12 13.66
CA VAL A 43 -8.20 24.27 13.35
C VAL A 43 -8.68 23.22 12.35
N ALA A 44 -7.85 22.84 11.37
CA ALA A 44 -8.19 21.81 10.39
C ALA A 44 -8.38 20.41 11.04
N CYS A 45 -7.60 20.08 12.07
CA CYS A 45 -7.73 18.80 12.78
C CYS A 45 -8.96 18.70 13.69
N ALA A 46 -9.55 19.82 14.14
CA ALA A 46 -10.69 19.81 15.07
C ALA A 46 -12.05 19.61 14.38
N ALA A 47 -12.12 19.71 13.05
CA ALA A 47 -13.36 19.66 12.28
C ALA A 47 -13.61 18.31 11.58
N GLY A 48 -12.79 17.29 11.84
CA GLY A 48 -13.04 15.92 11.40
C GLY A 48 -14.29 15.36 12.07
N LYS A 49 -15.45 15.60 11.48
CA LYS A 49 -16.67 14.85 11.83
C LYS A 49 -16.46 13.43 11.32
N ASP A 50 -15.96 12.57 12.19
CA ASP A 50 -16.00 11.12 12.02
C ASP A 50 -17.47 10.69 11.97
N SER A 51 -18.05 10.80 10.78
CA SER A 51 -19.36 10.26 10.49
C SER A 51 -19.16 8.75 10.41
N ALA A 52 -19.19 8.11 11.57
CA ALA A 52 -19.27 6.67 11.69
C ALA A 52 -20.56 6.23 10.96
N SER A 53 -20.38 5.86 9.68
CA SER A 53 -21.42 5.27 8.86
C SER A 53 -21.76 3.92 9.48
N SER A 54 -22.83 3.92 10.27
CA SER A 54 -23.51 2.72 10.75
C SER A 54 -24.09 1.98 9.54
N SER A 55 -23.24 1.27 8.81
CA SER A 55 -23.67 0.28 7.83
C SER A 55 -23.56 -1.07 8.52
N THR A 56 -24.67 -1.55 9.07
CA THR A 56 -24.81 -2.99 9.32
C THR A 56 -24.54 -3.68 7.98
N PRO A 57 -23.50 -4.53 7.85
CA PRO A 57 -23.21 -5.18 6.59
C PRO A 57 -24.46 -5.95 6.14
N ARG A 58 -24.90 -5.69 4.90
CA ARG A 58 -25.97 -6.51 4.30
C ARG A 58 -25.48 -7.97 4.34
N PRO A 59 -26.31 -8.93 4.77
CA PRO A 59 -25.97 -10.33 4.68
C PRO A 59 -25.52 -10.67 3.26
N LEU A 60 -24.45 -11.45 3.13
CA LEU A 60 -24.01 -11.95 1.83
C LEU A 60 -25.14 -12.80 1.23
N ALA A 61 -25.25 -12.78 -0.10
CA ALA A 61 -26.17 -13.66 -0.80
C ALA A 61 -25.84 -15.13 -0.51
N GLU A 62 -26.87 -15.97 -0.45
CA GLU A 62 -26.68 -17.42 -0.36
C GLU A 62 -25.98 -17.93 -1.62
N LEU A 63 -25.12 -18.94 -1.45
CA LEU A 63 -24.46 -19.58 -2.59
C LEU A 63 -25.49 -20.37 -3.41
N PRO A 64 -25.39 -20.36 -4.75
CA PRO A 64 -26.25 -21.17 -5.60
C PRO A 64 -26.14 -22.65 -5.24
N VAL A 65 -27.28 -23.36 -5.25
CA VAL A 65 -27.30 -24.81 -5.03
C VAL A 65 -26.80 -25.50 -6.30
N LEU A 66 -25.70 -26.27 -6.15
CA LEU A 66 -25.20 -27.14 -7.20
C LEU A 66 -25.85 -28.52 -7.11
N SER A 67 -26.05 -29.17 -8.26
CA SER A 67 -26.43 -30.58 -8.28
C SER A 67 -25.32 -31.44 -7.66
N ALA A 68 -25.72 -32.54 -7.01
CA ALA A 68 -24.76 -33.46 -6.43
C ALA A 68 -23.86 -34.04 -7.55
N PRO A 69 -22.53 -33.94 -7.44
CA PRO A 69 -21.62 -34.49 -8.43
C PRO A 69 -21.62 -36.02 -8.39
N ASN A 70 -21.25 -36.66 -9.50
CA ASN A 70 -21.07 -38.11 -9.55
C ASN A 70 -19.96 -38.54 -8.55
N PRO A 71 -20.25 -39.42 -7.57
CA PRO A 71 -19.29 -39.84 -6.56
C PRO A 71 -17.99 -40.40 -7.13
N ALA A 72 -18.07 -41.19 -8.20
CA ALA A 72 -16.88 -41.77 -8.85
C ALA A 72 -15.98 -40.70 -9.48
N ALA A 73 -16.58 -39.64 -10.02
CA ALA A 73 -15.82 -38.51 -10.57
C ALA A 73 -15.16 -37.68 -9.45
N VAL A 74 -15.83 -37.50 -8.31
CA VAL A 74 -15.25 -36.82 -7.14
C VAL A 74 -14.05 -37.58 -6.61
N GLU A 75 -14.15 -38.91 -6.49
CA GLU A 75 -13.06 -39.74 -6.01
C GLU A 75 -11.86 -39.72 -6.96
N LEU A 76 -12.09 -39.87 -8.27
CA LEU A 76 -11.05 -39.73 -9.28
C LEU A 76 -10.41 -38.34 -9.25
N GLY A 77 -11.22 -37.28 -9.21
CA GLY A 77 -10.74 -35.90 -9.14
C GLY A 77 -9.87 -35.65 -7.92
N LYS A 78 -10.25 -36.22 -6.77
CA LYS A 78 -9.43 -36.18 -5.55
C LYS A 78 -8.09 -36.85 -5.77
N MET A 79 -8.02 -38.04 -6.39
CA MET A 79 -6.74 -38.69 -6.66
C MET A 79 -5.85 -37.82 -7.57
N LEU A 80 -6.40 -37.32 -8.68
CA LEU A 80 -5.65 -36.51 -9.64
C LEU A 80 -5.15 -35.19 -9.06
N PHE A 81 -5.90 -34.57 -8.14
CA PHE A 81 -5.54 -33.30 -7.52
C PHE A 81 -4.20 -33.37 -6.75
N PHE A 82 -3.89 -34.54 -6.17
CA PHE A 82 -2.69 -34.78 -5.39
C PHE A 82 -1.62 -35.58 -6.15
N ASP A 83 -1.88 -35.99 -7.40
CA ASP A 83 -0.93 -36.75 -8.22
C ASP A 83 -0.07 -35.80 -9.05
N ASN A 84 1.25 -35.87 -8.90
CA ASN A 84 2.20 -35.06 -9.68
C ASN A 84 2.38 -35.59 -11.11
N ARG A 85 2.02 -36.85 -11.39
CA ARG A 85 2.14 -37.45 -12.72
C ARG A 85 1.24 -36.79 -13.77
N ILE A 86 0.36 -35.89 -13.33
CA ILE A 86 -0.47 -35.07 -14.21
C ILE A 86 0.28 -33.84 -14.77
N SER A 87 1.42 -33.44 -14.20
CA SER A 87 2.29 -32.46 -14.83
C SER A 87 3.15 -33.09 -15.93
N GLY A 88 3.57 -32.29 -16.90
CA GLY A 88 4.36 -32.77 -18.04
C GLY A 88 5.73 -33.33 -17.66
N ASP A 89 6.25 -32.96 -16.49
CA ASP A 89 7.57 -33.32 -15.96
C ASP A 89 7.52 -34.14 -14.66
N VAL A 90 6.32 -34.47 -14.18
CA VAL A 90 6.09 -35.23 -12.93
C VAL A 90 6.59 -34.50 -11.68
N ASP A 91 6.78 -33.18 -11.72
CA ASP A 91 7.31 -32.39 -10.60
C ASP A 91 6.20 -31.75 -9.72
N ILE A 92 5.05 -31.40 -10.30
CA ILE A 92 4.04 -30.54 -9.64
C ILE A 92 2.65 -31.18 -9.69
N SER A 93 1.93 -31.16 -8.57
CA SER A 93 0.48 -31.45 -8.52
C SER A 93 -0.33 -30.19 -8.26
N CYS A 94 -1.66 -30.25 -8.42
CA CYS A 94 -2.55 -29.13 -8.08
C CYS A 94 -2.40 -28.73 -6.61
N ALA A 95 -2.25 -29.73 -5.72
CA ALA A 95 -2.12 -29.54 -4.27
C ALA A 95 -0.85 -28.81 -3.84
N GLN A 96 0.19 -28.75 -4.69
CA GLN A 96 1.44 -28.07 -4.37
C GLN A 96 1.24 -26.55 -4.27
N CYS A 97 0.43 -25.99 -5.17
CA CYS A 97 0.07 -24.57 -5.15
C CYS A 97 -1.25 -24.33 -4.39
N HIS A 98 -2.19 -25.28 -4.38
CA HIS A 98 -3.46 -25.15 -3.66
C HIS A 98 -3.48 -26.00 -2.39
N GLN A 99 -2.76 -25.57 -1.36
CA GLN A 99 -2.51 -26.38 -0.16
C GLN A 99 -3.71 -26.32 0.82
N PRO A 100 -4.26 -27.46 1.28
CA PRO A 100 -5.41 -27.47 2.20
C PRO A 100 -5.15 -26.69 3.49
N GLY A 101 -3.93 -26.80 4.05
CA GLY A 101 -3.53 -26.11 5.29
C GLY A 101 -3.38 -24.59 5.16
N LYS A 102 -3.41 -24.05 3.94
CA LYS A 102 -3.29 -22.62 3.64
C LYS A 102 -4.54 -22.06 2.97
N GLY A 103 -5.70 -22.64 3.27
CA GLY A 103 -6.97 -22.22 2.65
C GLY A 103 -7.00 -22.48 1.14
N TRP A 104 -6.31 -23.53 0.69
CA TRP A 104 -6.14 -23.90 -0.72
C TRP A 104 -5.40 -22.87 -1.56
N THR A 105 -4.39 -22.24 -0.96
CA THR A 105 -3.41 -21.34 -1.60
C THR A 105 -1.99 -21.83 -1.31
N ASP A 106 -0.96 -21.15 -1.86
CA ASP A 106 0.45 -21.43 -1.57
C ASP A 106 1.01 -20.53 -0.46
N GLY A 107 0.29 -19.46 -0.11
CA GLY A 107 0.67 -18.47 0.91
C GLY A 107 1.76 -17.48 0.44
N GLU A 108 2.08 -17.46 -0.85
CA GLU A 108 3.13 -16.61 -1.40
C GLU A 108 2.54 -15.36 -2.07
N ALA A 109 3.26 -14.23 -2.07
CA ALA A 109 2.78 -13.02 -2.73
C ALA A 109 2.65 -13.19 -4.26
N LEU A 110 3.52 -14.01 -4.85
CA LEU A 110 3.52 -14.42 -6.25
C LEU A 110 3.74 -15.92 -6.31
N SER A 111 2.96 -16.59 -7.17
CA SER A 111 3.03 -18.04 -7.29
C SER A 111 4.37 -18.50 -7.86
N THR A 112 4.82 -19.64 -7.34
CA THR A 112 5.99 -20.34 -7.89
C THR A 112 5.57 -21.08 -9.14
N GLY A 113 6.33 -20.91 -10.22
CA GLY A 113 6.08 -21.60 -11.46
C GLY A 113 6.85 -22.89 -11.61
N TYR A 114 6.69 -23.50 -12.79
CA TYR A 114 7.48 -24.63 -13.27
C TYR A 114 8.96 -24.46 -12.87
N PRO A 115 9.62 -25.54 -12.40
CA PRO A 115 10.77 -25.49 -11.49
C PRO A 115 11.72 -24.31 -11.72
N GLY A 116 11.82 -23.46 -10.70
CA GLY A 116 12.75 -22.33 -10.63
C GLY A 116 12.22 -20.99 -11.12
N THR A 117 10.97 -20.90 -11.58
CA THR A 117 10.37 -19.65 -12.05
C THR A 117 9.38 -19.03 -11.06
N ARG A 118 9.09 -17.74 -11.21
CA ARG A 118 8.01 -17.02 -10.52
C ARG A 118 7.01 -16.54 -11.56
N TYR A 119 5.72 -16.76 -11.31
CA TYR A 119 4.67 -16.17 -12.14
C TYR A 119 4.36 -14.74 -11.68
N PHE A 120 3.47 -14.08 -12.43
CA PHE A 120 3.10 -12.67 -12.23
C PHE A 120 1.84 -12.49 -11.35
N ARG A 121 1.27 -13.58 -10.81
CA ARG A 121 0.08 -13.56 -9.96
C ARG A 121 0.26 -14.47 -8.74
N ASN A 122 -0.42 -14.14 -7.65
CA ASN A 122 -0.63 -15.03 -6.51
C ASN A 122 -1.49 -16.25 -6.90
N THR A 123 -1.31 -17.38 -6.19
CA THR A 123 -2.21 -18.54 -6.31
C THR A 123 -3.51 -18.27 -5.55
N PRO A 124 -4.67 -18.10 -6.23
CA PRO A 124 -5.94 -17.87 -5.56
C PRO A 124 -6.42 -19.13 -4.83
N THR A 125 -7.39 -18.98 -3.93
CA THR A 125 -8.08 -20.14 -3.36
C THR A 125 -8.99 -20.80 -4.39
N ILE A 126 -9.12 -22.13 -4.31
CA ILE A 126 -10.13 -22.88 -5.09
C ILE A 126 -11.46 -23.05 -4.36
N ILE A 127 -11.56 -22.59 -3.10
CA ILE A 127 -12.84 -22.58 -2.39
C ILE A 127 -13.80 -21.68 -3.18
N ASN A 128 -14.97 -22.23 -3.54
CA ASN A 128 -16.02 -21.54 -4.31
C ASN A 128 -15.60 -21.09 -5.72
N ALA A 129 -14.47 -21.55 -6.25
CA ALA A 129 -14.01 -21.18 -7.59
C ALA A 129 -14.99 -21.59 -8.71
N VAL A 130 -15.85 -22.59 -8.46
CA VAL A 130 -16.93 -23.00 -9.36
C VAL A 130 -17.94 -21.89 -9.68
N PHE A 131 -18.04 -20.87 -8.83
CA PHE A 131 -18.94 -19.73 -9.02
C PHE A 131 -18.25 -18.50 -9.60
N ALA A 132 -16.95 -18.57 -9.90
CA ALA A 132 -16.22 -17.44 -10.46
C ALA A 132 -16.48 -17.31 -11.96
N ASP A 133 -16.88 -16.11 -12.42
CA ASP A 133 -17.00 -15.80 -13.85
C ASP A 133 -15.61 -15.71 -14.51
N TYR A 134 -14.65 -15.17 -13.77
CA TYR A 134 -13.26 -15.00 -14.19
C TYR A 134 -12.33 -15.29 -13.02
N LEU A 135 -11.21 -15.94 -13.30
CA LEU A 135 -10.15 -16.16 -12.32
C LEU A 135 -9.08 -15.07 -12.36
N TYR A 136 -9.26 -14.04 -13.21
CA TYR A 136 -8.39 -12.88 -13.37
C TYR A 136 -8.98 -11.78 -14.27
#